data_AF-A0A1Y2EXS6-F1
#
_entry.id   AF-A0A1Y2EXS6-F1
#
_cell.length_a   1.000
_cell.length_b   1.000
_cell.length_c   1.000
_cell.angle_alpha   90.00
_cell.angle_beta   90.00
_cell.angle_gamma   90.00
#
_symmetry.space_group_name_H-M   'P 1'
#
loop_
_entity.id
_entity.type
_entity.pdbx_description
1 polymer ?
#
loop_
_entity_poly.entity_id
_entity_poly.type
_entity_poly.pdbx_seq_one_letter_code
_entity_poly.pdbx_strand_id
1 'polypeptide(L)'
;MSSTNGSLRSERPGINRVRSRSASVNKIPTSQPGRFPRSPRAPPTTTLGVWQAYARDNTWFVPMLIILAAIGLYLMDPTERNPAKPFLFVSYPVEGTSPRLYGKGKADALFISFYVVVFTFTREFCMQWILAPLARSLGLKRGKVQRFMEQGYTIMYFTASASYGIYVMSHTSMWYFNTHEFYAGYPHILHKANFKIYYLCQFAYWLQQFIVLALQLEKPRKDFHELVAHHVVTLLLIGLSWKFHFTWIGLAVFITMDSSDIWLALSKNFNYIDSPLTAPVFATFIGVWFYTRLYLSAIILWSVLTEFETVGPWEIDWEKEHYKCWISQYVTFGLLFMILLLNIYWSFLIARIAYRFILSNEAKDERSDDEDEAEQEAPVQKKRQ
;
A
#
# COMPACT_ATOMS: atom_id res chain seq x y z
N MET A 1 16.50 71.17 8.91
CA MET A 1 15.69 72.29 9.38
C MET A 1 14.36 72.24 8.64
N SER A 2 13.33 71.65 9.27
CA SER A 2 12.12 72.35 9.78
C SER A 2 11.27 72.93 8.64
N SER A 3 10.25 72.19 8.16
CA SER A 3 8.88 72.11 8.70
C SER A 3 7.93 73.13 8.03
N THR A 4 6.80 72.58 7.58
CA THR A 4 5.46 73.21 7.50
C THR A 4 5.27 74.47 6.65
N ASN A 5 4.42 74.37 5.62
CA ASN A 5 3.08 74.95 5.70
C ASN A 5 2.21 74.56 4.49
N GLY A 6 1.02 74.06 4.80
CA GLY A 6 -0.08 73.97 3.84
C GLY A 6 -0.81 75.30 3.73
N SER A 7 -1.30 75.61 2.54
CA SER A 7 -2.41 76.54 2.33
C SER A 7 -3.06 76.23 0.98
N LEU A 8 -4.35 75.92 1.05
CA LEU A 8 -5.28 75.65 -0.03
C LEU A 8 -5.61 76.94 -0.81
N ARG A 9 -5.73 76.86 -2.15
CA ARG A 9 -6.82 77.51 -2.88
C ARG A 9 -6.95 77.05 -4.35
N SER A 10 -8.19 76.69 -4.70
CA SER A 10 -8.94 76.97 -5.96
C SER A 10 -8.32 76.65 -7.33
N GLU A 11 -9.02 76.20 -8.37
CA GLU A 11 -10.35 75.66 -8.66
C GLU A 11 -10.34 75.44 -10.20
N ARG A 12 -11.16 74.49 -10.71
CA ARG A 12 -11.63 74.32 -12.12
C ARG A 12 -10.76 73.48 -13.11
N PRO A 13 -11.32 73.02 -14.26
CA PRO A 13 -12.11 71.79 -14.33
C PRO A 13 -11.74 70.87 -15.52
N GLY A 14 -12.18 69.61 -15.43
CA GLY A 14 -12.59 68.71 -16.53
C GLY A 14 -11.77 68.65 -17.83
N ILE A 15 -11.03 67.55 -18.02
CA ILE A 15 -10.78 66.99 -19.36
C ILE A 15 -11.08 65.49 -19.33
N ASN A 16 -12.11 65.11 -20.09
CA ASN A 16 -12.49 63.76 -20.43
C ASN A 16 -11.34 63.01 -21.10
N ARG A 17 -10.91 61.89 -20.52
CA ARG A 17 -10.08 60.90 -21.23
C ARG A 17 -10.94 59.68 -21.53
N VAL A 18 -11.35 59.59 -22.79
CA VAL A 18 -11.92 58.41 -23.45
C VAL A 18 -10.97 57.24 -23.22
N ARG A 19 -11.45 56.19 -22.53
CA ARG A 19 -10.77 54.89 -22.50
C ARG A 19 -11.68 53.88 -23.19
N SER A 20 -11.11 53.27 -24.21
CA SER A 20 -11.70 52.30 -25.13
C SER A 20 -12.39 51.15 -24.40
N ARG A 21 -13.60 50.82 -24.86
CA ARG A 21 -14.30 49.57 -24.55
C ARG A 21 -13.50 48.40 -25.13
N SER A 22 -12.79 47.65 -24.30
CA SER A 22 -12.52 46.23 -24.59
C SER A 22 -13.63 45.41 -23.92
N ALA A 23 -14.37 44.66 -24.73
CA ALA A 23 -15.41 43.77 -24.27
C ALA A 23 -14.77 42.68 -23.39
N SER A 24 -15.07 42.68 -22.10
CA SER A 24 -14.83 41.55 -21.22
C SER A 24 -15.79 40.44 -21.62
N VAL A 25 -15.26 39.43 -22.29
CA VAL A 25 -15.94 38.15 -22.51
C VAL A 25 -16.30 37.59 -21.12
N ASN A 26 -17.59 37.60 -20.78
CA ASN A 26 -18.12 36.88 -19.64
C ASN A 26 -17.80 35.39 -19.84
N LYS A 27 -16.83 34.86 -19.10
CA LYS A 27 -16.65 33.42 -18.96
C LYS A 27 -17.86 32.88 -18.23
N ILE A 28 -18.71 32.17 -18.97
CA ILE A 28 -19.78 31.32 -18.43
C ILE A 28 -19.12 30.36 -17.43
N PRO A 29 -19.61 30.26 -16.17
CA PRO A 29 -19.11 29.24 -15.26
C PRO A 29 -19.56 27.89 -15.82
N THR A 30 -18.61 27.09 -16.30
CA THR A 30 -18.82 25.69 -16.63
C THR A 30 -19.14 24.95 -15.33
N SER A 31 -20.43 24.82 -15.04
CA SER A 31 -20.93 23.90 -14.02
C SER A 31 -20.53 22.49 -14.43
N GLN A 32 -19.62 21.88 -13.67
CA GLN A 32 -19.45 20.44 -13.63
C GLN A 32 -20.86 19.81 -13.45
N PRO A 33 -21.26 18.82 -14.25
CA PRO A 33 -22.55 18.18 -14.06
C PRO A 33 -22.53 17.47 -12.70
N GLY A 34 -23.22 18.05 -11.72
CA GLY A 34 -23.44 17.44 -10.41
C GLY A 34 -24.00 16.04 -10.61
N ARG A 35 -23.36 15.03 -10.02
CA ARG A 35 -23.91 13.68 -9.94
C ARG A 35 -25.26 13.78 -9.24
N PHE A 36 -26.33 13.60 -9.99
CA PHE A 36 -27.66 13.44 -9.41
C PHE A 36 -27.63 12.39 -8.30
N PRO A 37 -28.24 12.63 -7.13
CA PRO A 37 -28.40 11.60 -6.12
C PRO A 37 -29.12 10.41 -6.77
N ARG A 38 -28.47 9.24 -6.75
CA ARG A 38 -29.05 8.00 -7.29
C ARG A 38 -30.35 7.75 -6.54
N SER A 39 -31.47 7.68 -7.27
CA SER A 39 -32.74 7.26 -6.71
C SER A 39 -32.61 5.87 -6.06
N PRO A 40 -33.39 5.56 -5.01
CA PRO A 40 -33.49 4.20 -4.50
C PRO A 40 -33.90 3.29 -5.66
N ARG A 41 -33.03 2.33 -6.03
CA ARG A 41 -33.30 1.42 -7.14
C ARG A 41 -34.42 0.48 -6.75
N ALA A 42 -35.32 0.20 -7.69
CA ALA A 42 -36.39 -0.77 -7.50
C ALA A 42 -35.80 -2.12 -7.06
N PRO A 43 -36.45 -2.84 -6.13
CA PRO A 43 -35.98 -4.15 -5.69
C PRO A 43 -35.92 -5.11 -6.88
N PRO A 44 -34.88 -5.96 -6.96
CA PRO A 44 -34.73 -6.89 -8.08
C PRO A 44 -35.89 -7.89 -8.12
N THR A 45 -36.49 -8.05 -9.29
CA THR A 45 -37.66 -8.92 -9.51
C THR A 45 -37.29 -10.33 -9.99
N THR A 46 -36.03 -10.56 -10.38
CA THR A 46 -35.52 -11.86 -10.85
C THR A 46 -34.55 -12.47 -9.85
N THR A 47 -34.47 -13.80 -9.79
CA THR A 47 -33.51 -14.53 -8.94
C THR A 47 -32.06 -14.12 -9.22
N LEU A 48 -31.70 -13.95 -10.49
CA LEU A 48 -30.40 -13.42 -10.90
C LEU A 48 -30.18 -11.98 -10.41
N GLY A 49 -31.22 -11.13 -10.47
CA GLY A 49 -31.16 -9.76 -9.97
C GLY A 49 -30.94 -9.69 -8.45
N VAL A 50 -31.58 -10.59 -7.69
CA VAL A 50 -31.38 -10.72 -6.24
C VAL A 50 -29.94 -11.12 -5.94
N TRP A 51 -29.40 -12.09 -6.67
CA TRP A 51 -28.02 -12.54 -6.51
C TRP A 51 -27.01 -11.44 -6.84
N GLN A 52 -27.22 -10.72 -7.95
CA GLN A 52 -26.38 -9.58 -8.35
C GLN A 52 -26.47 -8.39 -7.38
N ALA A 53 -27.62 -8.18 -6.74
CA ALA A 53 -27.75 -7.18 -5.69
C ALA A 53 -26.96 -7.61 -4.45
N TYR A 54 -27.14 -8.85 -3.99
CA TYR A 54 -26.43 -9.39 -2.83
C TYR A 54 -24.91 -9.35 -3.00
N ALA A 55 -24.38 -9.81 -4.14
CA ALA A 55 -22.95 -9.81 -4.43
C ALA A 55 -22.34 -8.39 -4.52
N ARG A 56 -23.15 -7.40 -4.88
CA ARG A 56 -22.72 -6.00 -4.94
C ARG A 56 -22.65 -5.36 -3.56
N ASP A 57 -23.61 -5.71 -2.70
CA ASP A 57 -23.68 -5.20 -1.34
C ASP A 57 -22.71 -5.96 -0.40
N ASN A 58 -22.35 -7.20 -0.76
CA ASN A 58 -21.42 -8.08 -0.04
C ASN A 58 -20.25 -8.50 -0.93
N THR A 59 -19.33 -7.58 -1.17
CA THR A 59 -18.15 -7.79 -2.05
C THR A 59 -17.25 -8.97 -1.66
N TRP A 60 -17.28 -9.43 -0.39
CA TRP A 60 -16.58 -10.63 0.07
C TRP A 60 -17.18 -11.94 -0.45
N PHE A 61 -18.45 -11.93 -0.89
CA PHE A 61 -19.18 -13.15 -1.22
C PHE A 61 -18.62 -13.87 -2.45
N VAL A 62 -18.31 -13.15 -3.53
CA VAL A 62 -17.79 -13.77 -4.76
C VAL A 62 -16.40 -14.39 -4.55
N PRO A 63 -15.41 -13.69 -3.96
CA PRO A 63 -14.13 -14.29 -3.58
C PRO A 63 -14.28 -15.53 -2.70
N MET A 64 -15.20 -15.50 -1.72
CA MET A 64 -15.48 -16.66 -0.86
C MET A 64 -15.93 -17.88 -1.67
N LEU A 65 -16.84 -17.71 -2.63
CA LEU A 65 -17.29 -18.83 -3.47
C LEU A 65 -16.15 -19.46 -4.28
N ILE A 66 -15.23 -18.64 -4.80
CA ILE A 66 -14.05 -19.13 -5.53
C ILE A 66 -13.14 -19.93 -4.60
N ILE A 67 -12.91 -19.44 -3.38
CA ILE A 67 -12.11 -20.14 -2.36
C ILE A 67 -12.76 -21.48 -2.00
N LEU A 68 -14.05 -21.48 -1.70
CA LEU A 68 -14.80 -22.69 -1.37
C LEU A 68 -14.81 -23.70 -2.51
N ALA A 69 -14.91 -23.24 -3.76
CA ALA A 69 -14.83 -24.11 -4.93
C ALA A 69 -13.45 -24.78 -5.05
N ALA A 70 -12.36 -24.03 -4.88
CA ALA A 70 -11.01 -24.58 -4.93
C ALA A 70 -10.74 -25.58 -3.79
N ILE A 71 -11.19 -25.27 -2.57
CA ILE A 71 -11.09 -26.18 -1.43
C ILE A 71 -11.95 -27.43 -1.67
N GLY A 72 -13.18 -27.27 -2.14
CA GLY A 72 -14.08 -28.37 -2.47
C GLY A 72 -13.49 -29.33 -3.50
N LEU A 73 -12.91 -28.79 -4.58
CA LEU A 73 -12.22 -29.57 -5.62
C LEU A 73 -11.03 -30.36 -5.04
N TYR A 74 -10.28 -29.78 -4.10
CA TYR A 74 -9.21 -30.50 -3.41
C TYR A 74 -9.73 -31.62 -2.51
N LEU A 75 -10.79 -31.36 -1.74
CA LEU A 75 -11.37 -32.34 -0.82
C LEU A 75 -12.03 -33.54 -1.52
N MET A 76 -12.46 -33.39 -2.78
CA MET A 76 -12.99 -34.50 -3.58
C MET A 76 -11.92 -35.55 -3.91
N ASP A 77 -10.65 -35.15 -4.04
CA ASP A 77 -9.51 -36.04 -4.29
C ASP A 77 -8.25 -35.46 -3.65
N PRO A 78 -7.98 -35.69 -2.35
CA PRO A 78 -6.87 -35.06 -1.62
C PRO A 78 -5.52 -35.76 -1.93
N THR A 79 -5.24 -36.03 -3.20
CA THR A 79 -4.01 -36.68 -3.66
C THR A 79 -3.06 -35.68 -4.33
N GLU A 80 -1.81 -36.11 -4.54
CA GLU A 80 -0.77 -35.34 -5.26
C GLU A 80 -1.15 -34.99 -6.70
N ARG A 81 -2.12 -35.71 -7.29
CA ARG A 81 -2.55 -35.54 -8.68
C ARG A 81 -3.61 -34.43 -8.85
N ASN A 82 -4.16 -33.92 -7.75
CA ASN A 82 -5.25 -32.97 -7.81
C ASN A 82 -4.79 -31.61 -8.41
N PRO A 83 -5.46 -31.12 -9.47
CA PRO A 83 -5.09 -29.83 -10.09
C PRO A 83 -5.34 -28.62 -9.18
N ALA A 84 -6.15 -28.74 -8.13
CA ALA A 84 -6.36 -27.69 -7.12
C ALA A 84 -5.20 -27.58 -6.11
N LYS A 85 -4.38 -28.64 -5.97
CA LYS A 85 -3.29 -28.67 -4.96
C LYS A 85 -2.31 -27.48 -5.10
N PRO A 86 -1.79 -27.14 -6.31
CA PRO A 86 -0.85 -26.03 -6.46
C PRO A 86 -1.41 -24.64 -6.10
N PHE A 87 -2.74 -24.49 -6.07
CA PHE A 87 -3.38 -23.26 -5.61
C PHE A 87 -3.38 -23.16 -4.08
N LEU A 88 -3.54 -24.30 -3.38
CA LEU A 88 -3.71 -24.34 -1.93
C LEU A 88 -2.39 -24.52 -1.15
N PHE A 89 -1.40 -25.20 -1.74
CA PHE A 89 -0.17 -25.57 -1.05
C PHE A 89 1.07 -25.21 -1.86
N VAL A 90 2.17 -24.93 -1.16
CA VAL A 90 3.47 -24.67 -1.80
C VAL A 90 3.95 -25.89 -2.58
N SER A 91 4.38 -25.64 -3.82
CA SER A 91 4.81 -26.67 -4.77
C SER A 91 6.33 -26.95 -4.69
N TYR A 92 6.78 -28.02 -5.36
CA TYR A 92 8.19 -28.40 -5.52
C TYR A 92 8.94 -28.82 -4.24
N PRO A 93 8.41 -29.79 -3.45
CA PRO A 93 9.18 -30.36 -2.36
C PRO A 93 10.38 -31.14 -2.89
N VAL A 94 11.55 -31.01 -2.24
CA VAL A 94 12.75 -31.77 -2.57
C VAL A 94 12.87 -32.98 -1.64
N GLU A 95 12.90 -34.18 -2.23
CA GLU A 95 13.06 -35.44 -1.49
C GLU A 95 14.45 -35.55 -0.86
N GLY A 96 14.54 -36.23 0.29
CA GLY A 96 15.82 -36.45 0.99
C GLY A 96 16.33 -35.27 1.83
N THR A 97 15.58 -34.17 1.95
CA THR A 97 15.95 -33.01 2.77
C THR A 97 15.30 -33.05 4.17
N SER A 98 16.08 -32.81 5.23
CA SER A 98 15.60 -32.70 6.61
C SER A 98 16.19 -31.44 7.29
N PRO A 99 15.39 -30.39 7.57
CA PRO A 99 13.95 -30.27 7.33
C PRO A 99 13.60 -30.22 5.82
N ARG A 100 12.34 -30.52 5.47
CA ARG A 100 11.87 -30.53 4.08
C ARG A 100 12.02 -29.16 3.43
N LEU A 101 12.76 -29.12 2.32
CA LEU A 101 13.00 -27.92 1.51
C LEU A 101 12.16 -27.92 0.24
N TYR A 102 11.96 -26.72 -0.30
CA TYR A 102 11.16 -26.47 -1.49
C TYR A 102 11.96 -25.66 -2.50
N GLY A 103 11.93 -26.10 -3.76
CA GLY A 103 12.45 -25.34 -4.89
C GLY A 103 11.42 -24.35 -5.43
N LYS A 104 11.65 -23.82 -6.64
CA LYS A 104 10.78 -22.85 -7.31
C LYS A 104 10.29 -23.38 -8.66
N GLY A 105 9.17 -22.86 -9.14
CA GLY A 105 8.73 -23.17 -10.50
C GLY A 105 7.41 -22.52 -10.89
N LYS A 106 6.92 -22.85 -12.09
CA LYS A 106 5.72 -22.20 -12.68
C LYS A 106 4.44 -22.37 -11.85
N ALA A 107 4.33 -23.46 -11.09
CA ALA A 107 3.18 -23.72 -10.21
C ALA A 107 3.07 -22.69 -9.07
N ASP A 108 4.15 -21.98 -8.72
CA ASP A 108 4.09 -20.90 -7.73
C ASP A 108 3.17 -19.76 -8.20
N ALA A 109 3.00 -19.56 -9.52
CA ALA A 109 2.05 -18.58 -10.06
C ALA A 109 0.59 -18.95 -9.77
N LEU A 110 0.26 -20.25 -9.72
CA LEU A 110 -1.08 -20.72 -9.36
C LEU A 110 -1.37 -20.41 -7.89
N PHE A 111 -0.40 -20.70 -7.01
CA PHE A 111 -0.47 -20.33 -5.60
C PHE A 111 -0.68 -18.82 -5.44
N ILE A 112 0.14 -17.98 -6.08
CA ILE A 112 0.01 -16.52 -6.04
C ILE A 112 -1.40 -16.09 -6.49
N SER A 113 -1.88 -16.61 -7.63
CA SER A 113 -3.19 -16.23 -8.19
C SER A 113 -4.36 -16.58 -7.26
N PHE A 114 -4.29 -17.72 -6.58
CA PHE A 114 -5.30 -18.11 -5.60
C PHE A 114 -5.25 -17.20 -4.36
N TYR A 115 -4.05 -16.92 -3.85
CA TYR A 115 -3.91 -16.08 -2.67
C TYR A 115 -4.27 -14.61 -2.93
N VAL A 116 -4.20 -14.11 -4.18
CA VAL A 116 -4.81 -12.82 -4.56
C VAL A 116 -6.31 -12.82 -4.26
N VAL A 117 -7.02 -13.92 -4.56
CA VAL A 117 -8.45 -14.08 -4.24
C VAL A 117 -8.67 -14.19 -2.74
N VAL A 118 -7.81 -14.93 -2.03
CA VAL A 118 -7.85 -15.04 -0.56
C VAL A 118 -7.68 -13.68 0.12
N PHE A 119 -6.72 -12.85 -0.33
CA PHE A 119 -6.54 -11.51 0.21
C PHE A 119 -7.69 -10.57 -0.15
N THR A 120 -8.27 -10.70 -1.35
CA THR A 120 -9.48 -9.95 -1.72
C THR A 120 -10.66 -10.31 -0.81
N PHE A 121 -10.89 -11.60 -0.56
CA PHE A 121 -11.89 -12.07 0.41
C PHE A 121 -11.63 -11.50 1.81
N THR A 122 -10.40 -11.70 2.31
CA THR A 122 -10.02 -11.33 3.68
C THR A 122 -10.21 -9.82 3.90
N ARG A 123 -9.78 -8.99 2.94
CA ARG A 123 -9.96 -7.53 2.97
C ARG A 123 -11.43 -7.16 3.11
N GLU A 124 -12.26 -7.60 2.17
CA GLU A 124 -13.68 -7.21 2.13
C GLU A 124 -14.45 -7.76 3.34
N PHE A 125 -14.13 -8.99 3.77
CA PHE A 125 -14.74 -9.62 4.93
C PHE A 125 -14.38 -8.86 6.21
N CYS A 126 -13.09 -8.60 6.47
CA CYS A 126 -12.67 -7.85 7.64
C CYS A 126 -13.24 -6.43 7.65
N MET A 127 -13.25 -5.73 6.50
CA MET A 127 -13.81 -4.40 6.41
C MET A 127 -15.31 -4.39 6.74
N GLN A 128 -16.12 -5.27 6.14
CA GLN A 128 -17.57 -5.24 6.32
C GLN A 128 -18.07 -5.86 7.63
N TRP A 129 -17.47 -6.96 8.09
CA TRP A 129 -17.94 -7.73 9.23
C TRP A 129 -17.27 -7.37 10.55
N ILE A 130 -16.04 -6.86 10.52
CA ILE A 130 -15.28 -6.54 11.75
C ILE A 130 -15.18 -5.03 11.92
N LEU A 131 -14.66 -4.33 10.90
CA LEU A 131 -14.29 -2.93 11.02
C LEU A 131 -15.48 -1.98 10.84
N ALA A 132 -16.45 -2.28 9.97
CA ALA A 132 -17.64 -1.43 9.81
C ALA A 132 -18.49 -1.37 11.08
N PRO A 133 -18.80 -2.49 11.76
CA PRO A 133 -19.51 -2.45 13.03
C PRO A 133 -18.71 -1.72 14.12
N LEU A 134 -17.39 -1.96 14.19
CA LEU A 134 -16.51 -1.28 15.13
C LEU A 134 -16.52 0.25 14.92
N ALA A 135 -16.32 0.71 13.69
CA ALA A 135 -16.38 2.14 13.35
C ALA A 135 -17.73 2.78 13.73
N ARG A 136 -18.85 2.08 13.52
CA ARG A 136 -20.18 2.56 13.91
C ARG A 136 -20.35 2.61 15.43
N SER A 137 -19.84 1.62 16.15
CA SER A 137 -19.87 1.60 17.62
C SER A 137 -19.04 2.74 18.24
N LEU A 138 -17.99 3.18 17.55
CA LEU A 138 -17.17 4.34 17.92
C LEU A 138 -17.82 5.68 17.54
N GLY A 139 -19.03 5.68 16.98
CA GLY A 139 -19.76 6.91 16.64
C GLY A 139 -19.23 7.65 15.41
N LEU A 140 -18.41 7.01 14.57
CA LEU A 140 -17.84 7.66 13.39
C LEU A 140 -18.92 8.03 12.36
N LYS A 141 -18.82 9.25 11.82
CA LYS A 141 -19.66 9.69 10.70
C LYS A 141 -19.40 8.84 9.46
N ARG A 142 -20.42 8.70 8.60
CA ARG A 142 -20.38 7.87 7.37
C ARG A 142 -19.14 8.12 6.48
N GLY A 143 -18.68 9.36 6.35
CA GLY A 143 -17.49 9.70 5.56
C GLY A 143 -16.18 9.13 6.13
N LYS A 144 -16.02 9.14 7.46
CA LYS A 144 -14.83 8.62 8.16
C LYS A 144 -14.82 7.09 8.28
N VAL A 145 -16.00 6.45 8.27
CA VAL A 145 -16.12 4.98 8.40
C VAL A 145 -15.29 4.24 7.35
N GLN A 146 -15.38 4.65 6.08
CA GLN A 146 -14.64 3.98 5.00
C GLN A 146 -13.11 4.04 5.21
N ARG A 147 -12.59 5.22 5.57
CA ARG A 147 -11.16 5.42 5.81
C ARG A 147 -10.67 4.66 7.04
N PHE A 148 -11.47 4.66 8.11
CA PHE A 148 -11.17 3.88 9.29
C PHE A 148 -11.08 2.38 8.98
N MET A 149 -11.98 1.86 8.13
CA MET A 149 -11.92 0.46 7.71
C MET A 149 -10.69 0.16 6.86
N GLU A 150 -10.33 1.05 5.93
CA GLU A 150 -9.12 0.89 5.08
C GLU A 150 -7.85 0.84 5.93
N GLN A 151 -7.69 1.78 6.86
CA GLN A 151 -6.55 1.80 7.79
C GLN A 151 -6.62 0.67 8.81
N GLY A 152 -7.82 0.29 9.26
CA GLY A 152 -8.03 -0.86 10.16
C GLY A 152 -7.56 -2.18 9.56
N TYR A 153 -7.91 -2.44 8.29
CA TYR A 153 -7.46 -3.62 7.57
C TYR A 153 -5.93 -3.61 7.41
N THR A 154 -5.38 -2.43 7.09
CA THR A 154 -3.94 -2.20 6.97
C THR A 154 -3.20 -2.57 8.26
N ILE A 155 -3.73 -2.19 9.44
CA ILE A 155 -3.16 -2.58 10.74
C ILE A 155 -3.20 -4.10 10.91
N MET A 156 -4.35 -4.75 10.65
CA MET A 156 -4.50 -6.20 10.80
C MET A 156 -3.51 -6.96 9.92
N TYR A 157 -3.43 -6.61 8.64
CA TYR A 157 -2.56 -7.28 7.68
C TYR A 157 -1.08 -7.07 8.04
N PHE A 158 -0.62 -5.82 8.16
CA PHE A 158 0.81 -5.57 8.37
C PHE A 158 1.30 -6.03 9.75
N THR A 159 0.45 -6.05 10.78
CA THR A 159 0.82 -6.66 12.06
C THR A 159 1.08 -8.15 11.91
N ALA A 160 0.21 -8.88 11.22
CA ALA A 160 0.39 -10.31 10.96
C ALA A 160 1.60 -10.56 10.04
N SER A 161 1.72 -9.79 8.95
CA SER A 161 2.80 -9.90 7.96
C SER A 161 4.17 -9.61 8.59
N ALA A 162 4.34 -8.46 9.25
CA ALA A 162 5.62 -8.08 9.85
C ALA A 162 6.03 -9.05 10.96
N SER A 163 5.09 -9.49 11.80
CA SER A 163 5.36 -10.49 12.85
C SER A 163 5.83 -11.81 12.24
N TYR A 164 5.14 -12.29 11.20
CA TYR A 164 5.53 -13.53 10.52
C TYR A 164 6.86 -13.38 9.75
N GLY A 165 7.11 -12.21 9.15
CA GLY A 165 8.37 -11.89 8.48
C GLY A 165 9.56 -11.90 9.45
N ILE A 166 9.42 -11.27 10.63
CA ILE A 166 10.45 -11.32 11.68
C ILE A 166 10.69 -12.76 12.16
N TYR A 167 9.63 -13.55 12.35
CA TYR A 167 9.74 -14.97 12.68
C TYR A 167 10.46 -15.76 11.57
N VAL A 168 10.13 -15.53 10.30
CA VAL A 168 10.81 -16.19 9.17
C VAL A 168 12.28 -15.82 9.15
N MET A 169 12.61 -14.54 9.29
CA MET A 169 13.98 -14.03 9.30
C MET A 169 14.82 -14.63 10.44
N SER A 170 14.24 -14.85 11.62
CA SER A 170 14.96 -15.48 12.75
C SER A 170 15.37 -16.93 12.50
N HIS A 171 14.77 -17.58 11.51
CA HIS A 171 15.09 -18.96 11.13
C HIS A 171 16.03 -19.05 9.91
N THR A 172 16.65 -17.94 9.54
CA THR A 172 17.60 -17.78 8.41
C THR A 172 18.94 -17.27 8.92
N SER A 173 20.01 -17.42 8.12
CA SER A 173 21.34 -16.92 8.51
C SER A 173 21.42 -15.39 8.52
N MET A 174 20.54 -14.70 7.77
CA MET A 174 20.49 -13.24 7.69
C MET A 174 19.84 -12.54 8.90
N TRP A 175 19.70 -13.23 10.04
CA TRP A 175 19.01 -12.67 11.22
C TRP A 175 19.48 -11.25 11.53
N TYR A 176 18.47 -10.39 11.76
CA TYR A 176 18.65 -8.97 12.01
C TYR A 176 19.46 -8.24 10.93
N PHE A 177 19.06 -8.45 9.66
CA PHE A 177 19.62 -7.72 8.52
C PHE A 177 21.12 -7.88 8.32
N ASN A 178 21.68 -9.06 8.64
CA ASN A 178 23.07 -9.35 8.32
C ASN A 178 23.26 -9.42 6.79
N THR A 179 23.77 -8.34 6.21
CA THR A 179 23.84 -8.13 4.75
C THR A 179 24.81 -9.09 4.07
N HIS A 180 25.85 -9.54 4.77
CA HIS A 180 26.81 -10.51 4.24
C HIS A 180 26.10 -11.79 3.78
N GLU A 181 25.11 -12.23 4.54
CA GLU A 181 24.32 -13.43 4.27
C GLU A 181 23.35 -13.28 3.09
N PHE A 182 23.11 -12.05 2.60
CA PHE A 182 22.34 -11.85 1.37
C PHE A 182 23.05 -12.44 0.15
N TYR A 183 24.38 -12.55 0.23
CA TYR A 183 25.24 -12.97 -0.87
C TYR A 183 26.00 -14.25 -0.53
N ALA A 184 26.29 -14.48 0.76
CA ALA A 184 26.90 -15.73 1.20
C ALA A 184 25.97 -16.91 0.87
N GLY A 185 26.54 -17.93 0.23
CA GLY A 185 25.76 -19.10 -0.22
C GLY A 185 24.76 -18.82 -1.35
N TYR A 186 24.85 -17.68 -2.04
CA TYR A 186 24.10 -17.45 -3.27
C TYR A 186 24.54 -18.48 -4.35
N PRO A 187 23.61 -19.06 -5.12
CA PRO A 187 22.16 -18.81 -5.14
C PRO A 187 21.39 -19.55 -4.04
N HIS A 188 20.45 -18.85 -3.41
CA HIS A 188 19.53 -19.45 -2.43
C HIS A 188 18.35 -20.13 -3.12
N ILE A 189 18.60 -21.29 -3.75
CA ILE A 189 17.60 -22.00 -4.58
C ILE A 189 16.51 -22.66 -3.73
N LEU A 190 16.89 -23.22 -2.58
CA LEU A 190 16.04 -24.04 -1.73
C LEU A 190 15.62 -23.29 -0.48
N HIS A 191 14.33 -23.37 -0.15
CA HIS A 191 13.77 -22.68 1.00
C HIS A 191 12.94 -23.60 1.88
N LYS A 192 12.91 -23.31 3.18
CA LYS A 192 11.94 -23.92 4.11
C LYS A 192 10.52 -23.50 3.73
N ALA A 193 9.54 -24.34 4.05
CA ALA A 193 8.12 -24.07 3.76
C ALA A 193 7.67 -22.68 4.26
N ASN A 194 8.02 -22.33 5.52
CA ASN A 194 7.63 -21.06 6.13
C ASN A 194 8.10 -19.84 5.32
N PHE A 195 9.35 -19.88 4.85
CA PHE A 195 9.88 -18.82 4.01
C PHE A 195 9.14 -18.72 2.68
N LYS A 196 8.97 -19.86 2.00
CA LYS A 196 8.31 -19.90 0.69
C LYS A 196 6.86 -19.43 0.77
N ILE A 197 6.12 -19.86 1.79
CA ILE A 197 4.74 -19.41 2.05
C ILE A 197 4.72 -17.90 2.27
N TYR A 198 5.55 -17.39 3.19
CA TYR A 198 5.61 -15.95 3.47
C TYR A 198 5.89 -15.13 2.21
N TYR A 199 6.91 -15.52 1.45
CA TYR A 199 7.34 -14.79 0.26
C TYR A 199 6.26 -14.78 -0.84
N LEU A 200 5.66 -15.93 -1.13
CA LEU A 200 4.60 -16.03 -2.16
C LEU A 200 3.31 -15.33 -1.73
N CYS A 201 2.95 -15.40 -0.44
CA CYS A 201 1.83 -14.65 0.11
C CYS A 201 2.07 -13.13 0.02
N GLN A 202 3.27 -12.65 0.33
CA GLN A 202 3.62 -11.25 0.16
C GLN A 202 3.49 -10.80 -1.30
N PHE A 203 3.97 -11.62 -2.25
CA PHE A 203 3.76 -11.34 -3.67
C PHE A 203 2.25 -11.26 -4.01
N ALA A 204 1.46 -12.24 -3.59
CA ALA A 204 0.02 -12.24 -3.82
C ALA A 204 -0.69 -11.02 -3.23
N TYR A 205 -0.32 -10.59 -2.03
CA TYR A 205 -0.87 -9.39 -1.40
C TYR A 205 -0.52 -8.12 -2.18
N TRP A 206 0.75 -7.92 -2.53
CA TRP A 206 1.17 -6.72 -3.27
C TRP A 206 0.58 -6.67 -4.69
N LEU A 207 0.37 -7.83 -5.31
CA LEU A 207 -0.36 -7.94 -6.57
C LEU A 207 -1.84 -7.60 -6.39
N GLN A 208 -2.48 -8.09 -5.33
CA GLN A 208 -3.86 -7.76 -4.98
C GLN A 208 -4.02 -6.25 -4.73
N GLN A 209 -3.10 -5.63 -3.99
CA GLN A 209 -3.13 -4.19 -3.73
C GLN A 209 -2.89 -3.36 -4.99
N PHE A 210 -2.04 -3.82 -5.90
CA PHE A 210 -1.89 -3.19 -7.22
C PHE A 210 -3.18 -3.26 -8.04
N ILE A 211 -3.92 -4.38 -8.01
CA ILE A 211 -5.22 -4.50 -8.69
C ILE A 211 -6.23 -3.49 -8.12
N VAL A 212 -6.29 -3.36 -6.79
CA VAL A 212 -7.15 -2.37 -6.11
C VAL A 212 -6.82 -0.95 -6.59
N LEU A 213 -5.53 -0.61 -6.68
CA LEU A 213 -5.05 0.69 -7.13
C LEU A 213 -5.34 0.92 -8.62
N ALA A 214 -5.02 -0.05 -9.49
CA ALA A 214 -5.14 0.05 -10.94
C ALA A 214 -6.61 0.14 -11.38
N LEU A 215 -7.52 -0.55 -10.70
CA LEU A 215 -8.96 -0.47 -10.92
C LEU A 215 -9.62 0.72 -10.21
N GLN A 216 -8.85 1.54 -9.50
CA GLN A 216 -9.32 2.71 -8.73
C GLN A 216 -10.50 2.36 -7.80
N LEU A 217 -10.41 1.20 -7.15
CA LEU A 217 -11.42 0.77 -6.17
C LEU A 217 -11.38 1.64 -4.91
N GLU A 218 -10.25 2.29 -4.66
CA GLU A 218 -10.07 3.35 -3.65
C GLU A 218 -10.02 4.73 -4.32
N LYS A 219 -10.56 5.76 -3.65
CA LYS A 219 -10.48 7.15 -4.14
C LYS A 219 -9.00 7.56 -4.26
N PRO A 220 -8.54 8.03 -5.44
CA PRO A 220 -7.17 8.50 -5.63
C PRO A 220 -6.76 9.55 -4.60
N ARG A 221 -5.51 9.50 -4.17
CA ARG A 221 -4.89 10.44 -3.24
C ARG A 221 -4.08 11.49 -4.00
N LYS A 222 -3.64 12.55 -3.33
CA LYS A 222 -2.80 13.60 -3.96
C LYS A 222 -1.44 13.07 -4.42
N ASP A 223 -0.94 11.99 -3.81
CA ASP A 223 0.30 11.28 -4.16
C ASP A 223 0.07 10.02 -5.02
N PHE A 224 -1.00 10.02 -5.84
CA PHE A 224 -1.37 8.85 -6.64
C PHE A 224 -0.27 8.39 -7.60
N HIS A 225 0.43 9.32 -8.25
CA HIS A 225 1.48 8.97 -9.22
C HIS A 225 2.70 8.34 -8.53
N GLU A 226 3.10 8.88 -7.39
CA GLU A 226 4.17 8.34 -6.55
C GLU A 226 3.79 6.96 -6.00
N LEU A 227 2.53 6.76 -5.61
CA LEU A 227 2.01 5.48 -5.17
C LEU A 227 1.97 4.43 -6.30
N VAL A 228 1.58 4.83 -7.52
CA VAL A 228 1.65 3.93 -8.69
C VAL A 228 3.10 3.57 -9.02
N ALA A 229 4.01 4.54 -9.04
CA ALA A 229 5.43 4.29 -9.27
C ALA A 229 6.00 3.34 -8.21
N HIS A 230 5.64 3.53 -6.95
CA HIS A 230 5.96 2.63 -5.86
C HIS A 230 5.50 1.20 -6.15
N HIS A 231 4.23 0.99 -6.51
CA HIS A 231 3.72 -0.36 -6.76
C HIS A 231 4.43 -1.05 -7.94
N VAL A 232 4.75 -0.31 -9.00
CA VAL A 232 5.52 -0.85 -10.12
C VAL A 232 6.92 -1.30 -9.66
N VAL A 233 7.64 -0.43 -8.94
CA VAL A 233 8.99 -0.76 -8.44
C VAL A 233 8.94 -1.93 -7.45
N THR A 234 7.98 -1.94 -6.53
CA THR A 234 7.80 -3.02 -5.54
C THR A 234 7.51 -4.35 -6.23
N LEU A 235 6.58 -4.41 -7.20
CA LEU A 235 6.29 -5.66 -7.93
C LEU A 235 7.49 -6.14 -8.76
N LEU A 236 8.28 -5.23 -9.34
CA LEU A 236 9.52 -5.57 -10.03
C LEU A 236 10.57 -6.14 -9.04
N LEU A 237 10.75 -5.51 -7.87
CA LEU A 237 11.64 -6.02 -6.82
C LEU A 237 11.26 -7.45 -6.40
N ILE A 238 9.99 -7.68 -6.10
CA ILE A 238 9.48 -8.99 -5.68
C ILE A 238 9.66 -10.02 -6.79
N GLY A 239 9.20 -9.72 -8.00
CA GLY A 239 9.25 -10.64 -9.13
C GLY A 239 10.67 -11.01 -9.54
N LEU A 240 11.57 -10.01 -9.63
CA LEU A 240 12.96 -10.23 -10.04
C LEU A 240 13.77 -10.91 -8.94
N SER A 241 13.59 -10.55 -7.67
CA SER A 241 14.31 -11.22 -6.58
C SER A 241 13.83 -12.67 -6.39
N TRP A 242 12.55 -12.96 -6.61
CA TRP A 242 12.07 -14.35 -6.71
C TRP A 242 12.64 -15.07 -7.93
N LYS A 243 12.68 -14.45 -9.11
CA LYS A 243 13.19 -15.09 -10.33
C LYS A 243 14.69 -15.39 -10.25
N PHE A 244 15.49 -14.47 -9.72
CA PHE A 244 16.96 -14.52 -9.75
C PHE A 244 17.61 -14.86 -8.38
N HIS A 245 16.85 -15.44 -7.45
CA HIS A 245 17.37 -15.94 -6.15
C HIS A 245 17.92 -14.86 -5.20
N PHE A 246 17.54 -13.59 -5.37
CA PHE A 246 17.90 -12.51 -4.44
C PHE A 246 16.91 -12.39 -3.27
N THR A 247 16.38 -13.52 -2.80
CA THR A 247 15.20 -13.57 -1.94
C THR A 247 15.47 -13.08 -0.52
N TRP A 248 16.72 -13.09 -0.04
CA TRP A 248 17.10 -12.46 1.24
C TRP A 248 17.01 -10.94 1.20
N ILE A 249 17.44 -10.31 0.11
CA ILE A 249 17.21 -8.87 -0.10
C ILE A 249 15.71 -8.60 -0.11
N GLY A 250 14.92 -9.43 -0.81
CA GLY A 250 13.47 -9.32 -0.82
C GLY A 250 12.84 -9.44 0.57
N LEU A 251 13.27 -10.43 1.37
CA LEU A 251 12.81 -10.60 2.76
C LEU A 251 13.11 -9.38 3.61
N ALA A 252 14.34 -8.84 3.50
CA ALA A 252 14.74 -7.64 4.21
C ALA A 252 13.84 -6.45 3.84
N VAL A 253 13.60 -6.23 2.54
CA VAL A 253 12.73 -5.16 2.05
C VAL A 253 11.29 -5.33 2.56
N PHE A 254 10.72 -6.54 2.54
CA PHE A 254 9.38 -6.75 3.08
C PHE A 254 9.26 -6.32 4.55
N ILE A 255 10.22 -6.73 5.38
CA ILE A 255 10.16 -6.45 6.82
C ILE A 255 10.36 -4.97 7.11
N THR A 256 11.32 -4.31 6.43
CA THR A 256 11.53 -2.86 6.63
C THR A 256 10.32 -2.05 6.19
N MET A 257 9.66 -2.47 5.11
CA MET A 257 8.54 -1.75 4.54
C MET A 257 7.27 -1.93 5.38
N ASP A 258 6.88 -3.17 5.68
CA ASP A 258 5.63 -3.47 6.40
C ASP A 258 5.62 -2.91 7.83
N SER A 259 6.78 -2.88 8.50
CA SER A 259 6.87 -2.48 9.92
C SER A 259 6.41 -1.05 10.19
N SER A 260 6.71 -0.10 9.30
CA SER A 260 6.31 1.30 9.48
C SER A 260 4.83 1.54 9.22
N ASP A 261 4.22 0.71 8.37
CA ASP A 261 2.85 0.92 7.89
C ASP A 261 1.82 0.57 8.95
N ILE A 262 2.18 -0.34 9.88
CA ILE A 262 1.42 -0.60 11.11
C ILE A 262 1.20 0.72 11.87
N TRP A 263 2.28 1.44 12.17
CA TRP A 263 2.24 2.64 12.98
C TRP A 263 1.61 3.82 12.25
N LEU A 264 1.82 3.92 10.93
CA LEU A 264 1.15 4.91 10.10
C LEU A 264 -0.37 4.73 10.15
N ALA A 265 -0.86 3.52 9.86
CA ALA A 265 -2.28 3.22 9.85
C ALA A 265 -2.90 3.36 11.25
N LEU A 266 -2.16 2.97 12.29
CA LEU A 266 -2.57 3.13 13.68
C LEU A 266 -2.72 4.60 14.08
N SER A 267 -1.76 5.46 13.70
CA SER A 267 -1.86 6.91 13.96
C SER A 267 -3.08 7.55 13.28
N LYS A 268 -3.42 7.12 12.06
CA LYS A 268 -4.60 7.61 11.34
C LYS A 268 -5.89 7.16 12.01
N ASN A 269 -5.98 5.89 12.40
CA ASN A 269 -7.17 5.39 13.10
C ASN A 269 -7.40 6.08 14.44
N PHE A 270 -6.33 6.32 15.22
CA PHE A 270 -6.45 7.09 16.47
C PHE A 270 -6.87 8.54 16.22
N ASN A 271 -6.36 9.16 15.15
CA ASN A 271 -6.78 10.49 14.73
C ASN A 271 -8.27 10.52 14.35
N TYR A 272 -8.77 9.53 13.60
CA TYR A 272 -10.17 9.51 13.17
C TYR A 272 -11.17 9.44 14.32
N ILE A 273 -10.79 8.85 15.45
CA ILE A 273 -11.60 8.73 16.67
C ILE A 273 -11.25 9.80 17.72
N ASP A 274 -10.45 10.81 17.37
CA ASP A 274 -10.03 11.91 18.24
C ASP A 274 -9.38 11.43 19.56
N SER A 275 -8.59 10.35 19.50
CA SER A 275 -7.98 9.74 20.70
C SER A 275 -6.76 10.52 21.19
N PRO A 276 -6.55 10.64 22.53
CA PRO A 276 -5.33 11.23 23.08
C PRO A 276 -4.05 10.44 22.74
N LEU A 277 -4.19 9.18 22.29
CA LEU A 277 -3.07 8.35 21.85
C LEU A 277 -2.54 8.72 20.47
N THR A 278 -3.19 9.63 19.74
CA THR A 278 -2.77 10.06 18.40
C THR A 278 -1.33 10.57 18.40
N ALA A 279 -0.98 11.47 19.33
CA ALA A 279 0.34 12.07 19.42
C ALA A 279 1.47 11.06 19.71
N PRO A 280 1.40 10.22 20.77
CA PRO A 280 2.45 9.25 21.04
C PRO A 280 2.59 8.20 19.92
N VAL A 281 1.48 7.72 19.35
CA VAL A 281 1.54 6.75 18.23
C VAL A 281 2.14 7.38 16.98
N PHE A 282 1.80 8.63 16.68
CA PHE A 282 2.41 9.36 15.56
C PHE A 282 3.91 9.59 15.76
N ALA A 283 4.35 9.89 16.98
CA ALA A 283 5.78 9.99 17.30
C ALA A 283 6.50 8.64 17.15
N THR A 284 5.88 7.54 17.61
CA THR A 284 6.43 6.18 17.39
C THR A 284 6.51 5.85 15.90
N PHE A 285 5.48 6.21 15.12
CA PHE A 285 5.48 6.06 13.66
C PHE A 285 6.70 6.74 13.03
N ILE A 286 6.99 8.00 13.38
CA ILE A 286 8.15 8.73 12.86
C ILE A 286 9.44 7.95 13.17
N GLY A 287 9.65 7.56 14.43
CA GLY A 287 10.85 6.82 14.83
C GLY A 287 11.04 5.52 14.04
N VAL A 288 9.98 4.72 13.92
CA VAL A 288 10.00 3.45 13.18
C VAL A 288 10.23 3.70 11.68
N TRP A 289 9.56 4.70 11.09
CA TRP A 289 9.72 5.06 9.68
C TRP A 289 11.16 5.42 9.34
N PHE A 290 11.78 6.33 10.09
CA PHE A 290 13.17 6.73 9.82
C PHE A 290 14.15 5.56 10.02
N TYR A 291 13.92 4.70 11.01
CA TYR A 291 14.75 3.52 11.22
C TYR A 291 14.61 2.49 10.09
N THR A 292 13.40 2.09 9.72
CA THR A 292 13.20 1.00 8.76
C THR A 292 13.26 1.46 7.31
N ARG A 293 12.59 2.58 6.96
CA ARG A 293 12.45 3.07 5.58
C ARG A 293 13.65 3.88 5.09
N LEU A 294 14.44 4.46 5.99
CA LEU A 294 15.65 5.21 5.62
C LEU A 294 16.92 4.49 6.06
N TYR A 295 17.14 4.31 7.36
CA TYR A 295 18.41 3.77 7.86
C TYR A 295 18.66 2.33 7.36
N LEU A 296 17.77 1.38 7.65
CA LEU A 296 17.95 -0.01 7.20
C LEU A 296 17.94 -0.14 5.68
N SER A 297 17.08 0.62 4.99
CA SER A 297 17.03 0.62 3.52
C SER A 297 18.32 1.16 2.90
N ALA A 298 18.95 2.17 3.51
CA ALA A 298 20.26 2.67 3.09
C ALA A 298 21.38 1.64 3.34
N ILE A 299 21.33 0.90 4.45
CA ILE A 299 22.27 -0.20 4.72
C ILE A 299 22.13 -1.32 3.68
N ILE A 300 20.90 -1.72 3.36
CA ILE A 300 20.64 -2.72 2.31
C ILE A 300 21.20 -2.23 0.96
N LEU A 301 20.94 -0.98 0.58
CA LEU A 301 21.46 -0.39 -0.65
C LEU A 301 22.99 -0.31 -0.66
N TRP A 302 23.60 0.06 0.46
CA TRP A 302 25.05 0.11 0.63
C TRP A 302 25.68 -1.27 0.42
N SER A 303 25.08 -2.33 0.96
CA SER A 303 25.55 -3.70 0.76
C SER A 303 25.58 -4.11 -0.72
N VAL A 304 24.66 -3.57 -1.54
CA VAL A 304 24.65 -3.84 -2.98
C VAL A 304 25.87 -3.23 -3.67
N LEU A 305 26.42 -2.13 -3.14
CA LEU A 305 27.63 -1.51 -3.66
C LEU A 305 28.92 -2.17 -3.14
N THR A 306 28.94 -2.64 -1.90
CA THR A 306 30.18 -3.11 -1.25
C THR A 306 30.37 -4.62 -1.21
N GLU A 307 29.29 -5.38 -1.08
CA GLU A 307 29.31 -6.82 -0.82
C GLU A 307 28.81 -7.67 -2.01
N PHE A 308 27.96 -7.09 -2.87
CA PHE A 308 27.32 -7.81 -3.97
C PHE A 308 28.32 -8.40 -4.98
N GLU A 309 29.44 -7.74 -5.25
CA GLU A 309 30.48 -8.31 -6.12
C GLU A 309 31.42 -9.25 -5.34
N THR A 310 31.76 -8.88 -4.11
CA THR A 310 32.88 -9.47 -3.35
C THR A 310 32.50 -10.72 -2.56
N VAL A 311 31.24 -10.88 -2.17
CA VAL A 311 30.77 -11.99 -1.32
C VAL A 311 30.01 -13.03 -2.15
N GLY A 312 30.43 -14.28 -2.11
CA GLY A 312 29.82 -15.38 -2.87
C GLY A 312 30.17 -15.36 -4.37
N PRO A 313 29.65 -16.31 -5.17
CA PRO A 313 29.99 -16.42 -6.59
C PRO A 313 29.64 -15.14 -7.38
N TRP A 314 30.55 -14.72 -8.26
CA TRP A 314 30.39 -13.61 -9.20
C TRP A 314 30.50 -14.14 -10.63
N GLU A 315 29.45 -14.83 -11.08
CA GLU A 315 29.42 -15.47 -12.38
C GLU A 315 27.99 -15.57 -12.91
N ILE A 316 27.89 -15.68 -14.23
CA ILE A 316 26.64 -15.99 -14.92
C ILE A 316 26.74 -17.44 -15.38
N ASP A 317 25.95 -18.31 -14.75
CA ASP A 317 25.80 -19.72 -15.13
C ASP A 317 24.31 -20.05 -15.14
N TRP A 318 23.75 -20.24 -16.35
CA TRP A 318 22.33 -20.52 -16.53
C TRP A 318 21.94 -21.93 -16.08
N GLU A 319 22.89 -22.88 -16.11
CA GLU A 319 22.63 -24.27 -15.71
C GLU A 319 22.61 -24.40 -14.19
N LYS A 320 23.53 -23.71 -13.50
CA LYS A 320 23.57 -23.66 -12.03
C LYS A 320 22.63 -22.62 -11.42
N GLU A 321 21.95 -21.83 -12.26
CA GLU A 321 21.12 -20.70 -11.85
C GLU A 321 21.87 -19.61 -11.07
N HIS A 322 23.14 -19.37 -11.42
CA HIS A 322 23.95 -18.26 -10.92
C HIS A 322 23.71 -17.03 -11.78
N TYR A 323 23.15 -15.96 -11.19
CA TYR A 323 22.80 -14.74 -11.94
C TYR A 323 23.49 -13.48 -11.41
N LYS A 324 24.48 -13.64 -10.53
CA LYS A 324 25.14 -12.55 -9.83
C LYS A 324 26.28 -11.98 -10.68
N CYS A 325 26.02 -10.82 -11.27
CA CYS A 325 26.86 -10.12 -12.23
C CYS A 325 26.59 -8.61 -12.24
N TRP A 326 27.38 -7.85 -12.99
CA TRP A 326 27.25 -6.39 -13.10
C TRP A 326 25.83 -5.94 -13.47
N ILE A 327 25.15 -6.65 -14.39
CA ILE A 327 23.77 -6.32 -14.78
C ILE A 327 22.83 -6.47 -13.58
N SER A 328 22.88 -7.62 -12.91
CA SER A 328 22.01 -7.89 -11.74
C SER A 328 22.29 -6.91 -10.60
N GLN A 329 23.54 -6.45 -10.43
CA GLN A 329 23.91 -5.46 -9.44
C GLN A 329 23.28 -4.11 -9.76
N TYR A 330 23.43 -3.60 -10.99
CA TYR A 330 22.84 -2.32 -11.38
C TYR A 330 21.32 -2.33 -11.35
N VAL A 331 20.68 -3.43 -11.77
CA VAL A 331 19.21 -3.57 -11.71
C VAL A 331 18.74 -3.60 -10.26
N THR A 332 19.37 -4.41 -9.41
CA THR A 332 19.02 -4.50 -7.98
C THR A 332 19.24 -3.16 -7.28
N PHE A 333 20.40 -2.53 -7.50
CA PHE A 333 20.70 -1.21 -6.99
C PHE A 333 19.69 -0.17 -7.46
N GLY A 334 19.39 -0.11 -8.77
CA GLY A 334 18.48 0.86 -9.34
C GLY A 334 17.08 0.77 -8.75
N LEU A 335 16.54 -0.44 -8.59
CA LEU A 335 15.22 -0.65 -8.00
C LEU A 335 15.19 -0.31 -6.50
N LEU A 336 16.20 -0.71 -5.74
CA LEU A 336 16.33 -0.36 -4.32
C LEU A 336 16.56 1.15 -4.10
N PHE A 337 17.27 1.79 -5.03
CA PHE A 337 17.47 3.23 -4.99
C PHE A 337 16.18 3.97 -5.30
N MET A 338 15.41 3.53 -6.30
CA MET A 338 14.10 4.12 -6.61
C MET A 338 13.13 4.02 -5.42
N ILE A 339 13.06 2.87 -4.75
CA ILE A 339 12.19 2.73 -3.57
C ILE A 339 12.67 3.60 -2.41
N LEU A 340 13.99 3.75 -2.23
CA LEU A 340 14.57 4.65 -1.23
C LEU A 340 14.26 6.13 -1.53
N LEU A 341 14.32 6.55 -2.80
CA LEU A 341 13.96 7.92 -3.20
C LEU A 341 12.49 8.24 -2.88
N LEU A 342 11.58 7.30 -3.14
CA LEU A 342 10.17 7.45 -2.75
C LEU A 342 10.00 7.52 -1.23
N ASN A 343 10.73 6.70 -0.47
CA ASN A 343 10.76 6.79 0.98
C ASN A 343 11.30 8.16 1.48
N ILE A 344 12.31 8.73 0.82
CA ILE A 344 12.83 10.08 1.14
C ILE A 344 11.76 11.14 0.84
N TYR A 345 11.07 11.05 -0.29
CA TYR A 345 9.96 11.94 -0.64
C TYR A 345 8.87 11.93 0.44
N TRP A 346 8.40 10.74 0.86
CA TRP A 346 7.41 10.65 1.93
C TRP A 346 7.96 11.06 3.29
N SER A 347 9.25 10.85 3.57
CA SER A 347 9.91 11.34 4.78
C SER A 347 9.84 12.86 4.89
N PHE A 348 10.02 13.57 3.76
CA PHE A 348 9.84 15.02 3.71
C PHE A 348 8.41 15.43 4.07
N LEU A 349 7.39 14.73 3.56
CA LEU A 349 5.99 14.99 3.90
C LEU A 349 5.70 14.71 5.39
N ILE A 350 6.23 13.60 5.93
CA ILE A 350 6.08 13.26 7.34
C ILE A 350 6.73 14.32 8.23
N ALA A 351 7.93 14.78 7.89
CA ALA A 351 8.62 15.85 8.62
C ALA A 351 7.81 17.16 8.60
N ARG A 352 7.19 17.49 7.47
CA ARG A 352 6.31 18.66 7.35
C ARG A 352 5.07 18.54 8.23
N ILE A 353 4.44 17.37 8.28
CA ILE A 353 3.30 17.10 9.17
C ILE A 353 3.73 17.19 10.64
N ALA A 354 4.88 16.61 10.99
CA ALA A 354 5.43 16.68 12.34
C ALA A 354 5.71 18.12 12.79
N TYR A 355 6.28 18.94 11.90
CA TYR A 355 6.51 20.37 12.17
C TYR A 355 5.20 21.12 12.45
N ARG A 356 4.16 20.88 11.64
CA ARG A 356 2.83 21.47 11.87
C ARG A 356 2.19 20.97 13.16
N PHE A 357 2.30 19.67 13.44
CA PHE A 357 1.76 19.08 14.67
C PHE A 357 2.35 19.75 15.92
N ILE A 358 3.64 20.07 15.92
CA ILE A 358 4.29 20.78 17.02
C ILE A 358 3.77 22.23 17.15
N LEU A 359 3.44 22.89 16.04
CA LEU A 359 2.99 24.29 16.05
C LEU A 359 1.49 24.47 16.32
N SER A 360 0.63 23.61 15.79
CA SER A 360 -0.83 23.75 15.84
C SER A 360 -1.55 22.61 16.57
N ASN A 361 -0.84 21.60 17.06
CA ASN A 361 -1.40 20.39 17.67
C ASN A 361 -2.39 19.62 16.78
N GLU A 362 -2.31 19.82 15.45
CA GLU A 362 -3.17 19.16 14.46
C GLU A 362 -2.38 18.14 13.64
N ALA A 363 -2.71 16.86 13.74
CA ALA A 363 -2.05 15.77 13.02
C ALA A 363 -2.75 15.47 11.68
N LYS A 364 -2.94 16.50 10.84
CA LYS A 364 -3.61 16.34 9.54
C LYS A 364 -2.62 15.92 8.44
N ASP A 365 -2.90 14.82 7.74
CA ASP A 365 -2.09 14.31 6.63
C ASP A 365 -2.47 15.01 5.31
N GLU A 366 -1.60 15.87 4.78
CA GLU A 366 -1.87 16.65 3.56
C GLU A 366 -2.04 15.78 2.30
N ARG A 367 -1.54 14.54 2.30
CA ARG A 367 -1.73 13.62 1.17
C ARG A 367 -3.18 13.20 1.01
N SER A 368 -3.96 13.37 2.07
CA SER A 368 -5.33 12.90 2.18
C SER A 368 -6.36 14.02 2.21
N ASP A 369 -5.98 15.26 1.89
CA ASP A 369 -6.83 16.46 1.91
C ASP A 369 -8.18 16.37 1.16
N ASP A 370 -8.37 15.44 0.23
CA ASP A 370 -9.66 15.17 -0.43
C ASP A 370 -10.63 14.37 0.47
N GLU A 371 -10.25 14.07 1.72
CA GLU A 371 -11.03 13.34 2.74
C GLU A 371 -12.16 14.18 3.34
N ASP A 372 -12.00 15.50 3.42
CA ASP A 372 -13.00 16.42 4.02
C ASP A 372 -14.03 16.94 3.00
N GLU A 373 -13.69 16.98 1.70
CA GLU A 373 -14.62 17.44 0.66
C GLU A 373 -15.85 16.52 0.50
N ALA A 374 -15.71 15.23 0.85
CA ALA A 374 -16.83 14.29 0.88
C ALA A 374 -17.86 14.59 2.00
N GLU A 375 -17.50 15.36 3.04
CA GLU A 375 -18.47 15.85 4.03
C GLU A 375 -19.32 17.01 3.48
N GLN A 376 -18.81 17.81 2.53
CA GLN A 376 -19.51 18.99 2.02
C GLN A 376 -20.57 18.66 0.96
N GLU A 377 -20.48 17.50 0.31
CA GLU A 377 -21.45 17.06 -0.70
C GLU A 377 -22.68 16.32 -0.13
N ALA A 378 -22.74 16.05 1.18
CA ALA A 378 -23.94 15.47 1.79
C ALA A 378 -25.02 16.56 1.92
N PRO A 379 -26.17 16.48 1.22
CA PRO A 379 -27.20 17.50 1.34
C PRO A 379 -27.74 17.49 2.77
N VAL A 380 -27.61 18.63 3.45
CA VAL A 380 -28.31 18.93 4.70
C VAL A 380 -29.79 18.68 4.44
N GLN A 381 -30.33 17.57 4.96
CA GLN A 381 -31.77 17.35 5.00
C GLN A 381 -32.37 18.47 5.86
N LYS A 382 -32.85 19.53 5.21
CA LYS A 382 -33.77 20.49 5.84
C LYS A 382 -34.96 19.67 6.33
N LYS A 383 -35.03 19.44 7.64
CA LYS A 383 -36.28 19.05 8.30
C LYS A 383 -37.31 20.12 7.94
N ARG A 384 -38.27 19.76 7.09
CA ARG A 384 -39.50 20.53 6.95
C ARG A 384 -40.26 20.38 8.26
N GLN A 385 -40.51 21.52 8.90
CA GLN A 385 -41.47 21.68 9.99
C GLN A 385 -42.88 21.38 9.50
#